data_AF-A0A2H6KB83-F1
#
_entry.id   AF-A0A2H6KB83-F1
#
_cell.length_a   1.000
_cell.length_b   1.000
_cell.length_c   1.000
_cell.angle_alpha   90.00
_cell.angle_beta   90.00
_cell.angle_gamma   90.00
#
_symmetry.space_group_name_H-M   'P 1'
#
loop_
_entity.id
_entity.type
_entity.pdbx_description
1 polymer ?
#
loop_
_entity_poly.entity_id
_entity_poly.type
_entity_poly.pdbx_seq_one_letter_code
_entity_poly.pdbx_strand_id
1 'polypeptide(L)'
;MATREELRNGVKIVKGYSRPPEELEPKSRSVWDKISKLESRGLCMECERHRWKTSNIQVCLDCAKSLKSLTCCHCKISYVNHKFCAKASKIYKRELCLSCASNWATHNCDPKLCRLCNQWSAWRSTSECDRCHELLQKYGEPFKCESCNNNAAFDRGESARQRVNDLRLCFLCTCNYKKNDYYNRKLLMQMGQDAGSNKKAHRPEKPHCVSSAQEDSPTNPDVAKMRGDGTEASADTAAQREVADLKECIKNLKRKYAELQEENIRLKKRLREQ
;
A
#
# COMPACT_ATOMS: atom_id res chain seq x y z
N MET A 1 -28.79 19.79 -21.91
CA MET A 1 -27.84 19.68 -20.78
C MET A 1 -28.66 19.29 -19.56
N ALA A 2 -28.50 18.06 -19.08
CA ALA A 2 -29.32 17.50 -18.00
C ALA A 2 -28.90 18.09 -16.64
N THR A 3 -29.88 18.43 -15.79
CA THR A 3 -29.63 19.10 -14.51
C THR A 3 -29.26 18.10 -13.41
N ARG A 4 -28.62 18.60 -12.35
CA ARG A 4 -27.95 17.89 -11.25
C ARG A 4 -28.84 16.94 -10.43
N GLU A 5 -30.16 16.94 -10.63
CA GLU A 5 -31.10 15.98 -10.04
C GLU A 5 -31.40 14.77 -10.95
N GLU A 6 -31.21 14.89 -12.27
CA GLU A 6 -31.49 13.82 -13.25
C GLU A 6 -30.41 12.73 -13.26
N LEU A 7 -29.22 13.01 -12.72
CA LEU A 7 -28.16 12.01 -12.50
C LEU A 7 -28.41 11.14 -11.25
N ARG A 8 -29.39 11.50 -10.40
CA ARG A 8 -29.69 10.74 -9.18
C ARG A 8 -30.80 9.72 -9.36
N ASN A 9 -31.76 9.97 -10.24
CA ASN A 9 -32.84 9.05 -10.59
C ASN A 9 -33.01 9.03 -12.11
N GLY A 10 -32.68 7.91 -12.75
CA GLY A 10 -32.71 7.77 -14.21
C GLY A 10 -34.02 8.21 -14.86
N VAL A 11 -33.89 8.79 -16.06
CA VAL A 11 -34.95 9.28 -16.95
C VAL A 11 -36.14 8.30 -17.02
N LYS A 12 -37.33 8.76 -16.62
CA LYS A 12 -38.59 8.01 -16.76
C LYS A 12 -39.33 8.47 -18.01
N ILE A 13 -39.49 7.58 -18.99
CA ILE A 13 -40.45 7.75 -20.09
C ILE A 13 -41.79 7.17 -19.61
N VAL A 14 -42.85 7.97 -19.66
CA VAL A 14 -44.21 7.57 -19.30
C VAL A 14 -44.94 6.90 -20.47
N LYS A 15 -45.54 5.73 -20.23
CA LYS A 15 -46.77 5.30 -20.90
C LYS A 15 -47.51 4.28 -20.01
N GLY A 16 -48.79 4.54 -19.74
CA GLY A 16 -49.63 3.75 -18.82
C GLY A 16 -50.28 2.53 -19.48
N TYR A 17 -50.71 1.57 -18.64
CA TYR A 17 -52.07 1.00 -18.48
C TYR A 17 -52.01 -0.34 -17.67
N SER A 18 -52.73 -0.36 -16.54
CA SER A 18 -53.44 -1.44 -15.78
C SER A 18 -53.03 -2.95 -15.73
N ARG A 19 -52.64 -3.42 -14.51
CA ARG A 19 -52.74 -4.75 -13.78
C ARG A 19 -52.32 -6.09 -14.47
N PRO A 20 -51.96 -7.21 -13.75
CA PRO A 20 -52.19 -7.64 -12.33
C PRO A 20 -50.89 -8.02 -11.53
N PRO A 21 -50.95 -8.46 -10.25
CA PRO A 21 -49.79 -8.51 -9.35
C PRO A 21 -49.07 -9.87 -9.40
N GLU A 22 -47.88 -9.90 -9.98
CA GLU A 22 -47.00 -11.06 -9.93
C GLU A 22 -45.54 -10.61 -9.82
N GLU A 23 -44.88 -11.19 -8.82
CA GLU A 23 -43.44 -11.22 -8.52
C GLU A 23 -42.66 -9.91 -8.33
N LEU A 24 -42.10 -9.79 -7.13
CA LEU A 24 -41.11 -8.81 -6.69
C LEU A 24 -39.83 -8.90 -7.54
N GLU A 25 -39.82 -8.26 -8.71
CA GLU A 25 -38.60 -8.01 -9.48
C GLU A 25 -37.70 -7.01 -8.73
N PRO A 26 -36.43 -7.34 -8.44
CA PRO A 26 -35.63 -6.60 -7.49
C PRO A 26 -35.11 -5.29 -8.08
N LYS A 27 -35.45 -4.18 -7.40
CA LYS A 27 -34.85 -2.84 -7.51
C LYS A 27 -33.36 -2.97 -7.89
N SER A 28 -32.96 -2.31 -8.98
CA SER A 28 -31.59 -2.26 -9.50
C SER A 28 -30.57 -2.20 -8.36
N ARG A 29 -29.84 -3.30 -8.13
CA ARG A 29 -28.91 -3.46 -7.01
C ARG A 29 -27.77 -2.44 -7.13
N SER A 30 -27.50 -1.70 -6.07
CA SER A 30 -26.41 -0.71 -6.02
C SER A 30 -25.06 -1.40 -6.26
N VAL A 31 -24.09 -0.66 -6.82
CA VAL A 31 -22.70 -1.14 -6.94
C VAL A 31 -22.16 -1.53 -5.55
N TRP A 32 -22.56 -0.79 -4.51
CA TRP A 32 -22.20 -1.08 -3.12
C TRP A 32 -22.81 -2.40 -2.63
N ASP A 33 -24.05 -2.73 -3.00
CA ASP A 33 -24.67 -4.03 -2.66
C ASP A 33 -23.89 -5.19 -3.28
N LYS A 34 -23.39 -4.99 -4.50
CA LYS A 34 -22.55 -5.98 -5.17
C LYS A 34 -21.22 -6.16 -4.45
N ILE A 35 -20.56 -5.07 -4.07
CA ILE A 35 -19.31 -5.09 -3.30
C ILE A 35 -19.53 -5.84 -1.98
N SER A 36 -20.55 -5.48 -1.19
CA SER A 36 -20.84 -6.14 0.08
C SER A 36 -21.12 -7.64 -0.07
N LYS A 37 -21.76 -8.07 -1.16
CA LYS A 37 -21.96 -9.50 -1.47
C LYS A 37 -20.67 -10.24 -1.81
N LEU A 38 -19.73 -9.57 -2.48
CA LEU A 38 -18.42 -10.15 -2.74
C LEU A 38 -17.62 -10.24 -1.44
N GLU A 39 -17.68 -9.20 -0.59
CA GLU A 39 -17.00 -9.19 0.70
C GLU A 39 -17.49 -10.29 1.64
N SER A 40 -18.81 -10.44 1.79
CA SER A 40 -19.38 -11.47 2.68
C SER A 40 -19.05 -12.89 2.22
N ARG A 41 -18.86 -13.11 0.92
CA ARG A 41 -18.45 -14.40 0.34
C ARG A 41 -16.93 -14.59 0.29
N GLY A 42 -16.15 -13.54 0.57
CA GLY A 42 -14.70 -13.52 0.43
C GLY A 42 -14.23 -13.72 -1.01
N LEU A 43 -14.98 -13.20 -1.98
CA LEU A 43 -14.70 -13.34 -3.41
C LEU A 43 -13.84 -12.17 -3.93
N CYS A 44 -13.00 -12.49 -4.89
CA CYS A 44 -12.09 -11.56 -5.56
C CYS A 44 -12.86 -10.40 -6.20
N MET A 45 -12.45 -9.18 -5.87
CA MET A 45 -13.04 -7.95 -6.38
C MET A 45 -12.81 -7.73 -7.88
N GLU A 46 -11.87 -8.46 -8.48
CA GLU A 46 -11.60 -8.38 -9.91
C GLU A 46 -12.39 -9.43 -10.69
N CYS A 47 -12.12 -10.71 -10.45
CA CYS A 47 -12.71 -11.80 -11.23
C CYS A 47 -14.06 -12.31 -10.70
N GLU A 48 -14.46 -11.93 -9.47
CA GLU A 48 -15.72 -12.32 -8.81
C GLU A 48 -15.93 -13.84 -8.63
N ARG A 49 -14.88 -14.65 -8.85
CA ARG A 49 -14.95 -16.11 -8.89
C ARG A 49 -14.12 -16.76 -7.80
N HIS A 50 -12.85 -16.39 -7.74
CA HIS A 50 -11.88 -16.97 -6.80
C HIS A 50 -11.94 -16.26 -5.46
N ARG A 51 -11.51 -16.95 -4.38
CA ARG A 51 -11.37 -16.30 -3.08
C ARG A 51 -10.22 -15.30 -3.07
N TRP A 52 -10.38 -14.23 -2.31
CA TRP A 52 -9.30 -13.25 -2.12
C TRP A 52 -8.16 -13.81 -1.25
N LYS A 53 -6.98 -13.20 -1.32
CA LYS A 53 -5.79 -13.65 -0.57
C LYS A 53 -5.95 -13.39 0.93
N THR A 54 -6.31 -12.16 1.29
CA THR A 54 -6.55 -11.72 2.68
C THR A 54 -7.65 -10.65 2.69
N SER A 55 -8.21 -10.33 3.86
CA SER A 55 -9.15 -9.21 3.99
C SER A 55 -8.55 -7.87 3.53
N ASN A 56 -7.23 -7.70 3.67
CA ASN A 56 -6.51 -6.49 3.25
C ASN A 56 -6.22 -6.47 1.73
N ILE A 57 -6.17 -7.65 1.08
CA ILE A 57 -5.95 -7.80 -0.36
C ILE A 57 -7.17 -8.53 -0.92
N GLN A 58 -8.22 -7.77 -1.19
CA GLN A 58 -9.53 -8.26 -1.63
C GLN A 58 -9.57 -8.80 -3.08
N VAL A 59 -8.45 -9.33 -3.57
CA VAL A 59 -8.32 -9.99 -4.88
C VAL A 59 -7.63 -11.35 -4.74
N CYS A 60 -7.86 -12.27 -5.68
CA CYS A 60 -7.16 -13.56 -5.70
C CYS A 60 -5.70 -13.39 -6.11
N LEU A 61 -4.89 -14.44 -5.89
CA LEU A 61 -3.44 -14.41 -6.15
C LEU A 61 -3.10 -14.03 -7.59
N ASP A 62 -3.83 -14.56 -8.58
CA ASP A 62 -3.56 -14.31 -10.00
C ASP A 62 -3.90 -12.87 -10.38
N CYS A 63 -5.02 -12.35 -9.87
CA CYS A 63 -5.40 -10.94 -10.07
C CYS A 63 -4.43 -10.00 -9.35
N ALA A 64 -3.95 -10.36 -8.15
CA ALA A 64 -2.96 -9.56 -7.43
C ALA A 64 -1.63 -9.42 -8.20
N LYS A 65 -1.27 -10.43 -9.01
CA LYS A 65 -0.07 -10.43 -9.86
C LYS A 65 -0.21 -9.53 -11.09
N SER A 66 -1.39 -9.53 -11.71
CA SER A 66 -1.62 -8.80 -12.95
C SER A 66 -1.99 -7.33 -12.75
N LEU A 67 -2.59 -7.00 -11.59
CA LEU A 67 -3.07 -5.66 -11.29
C LEU A 67 -1.97 -4.79 -10.68
N LYS A 68 -1.97 -3.50 -11.05
CA LYS A 68 -1.07 -2.50 -10.48
C LYS A 68 -1.44 -2.19 -9.04
N SER A 69 -0.43 -2.07 -8.18
CA SER A 69 -0.58 -1.47 -6.85
C SER A 69 -0.41 0.04 -6.94
N LEU A 70 -1.38 0.80 -6.41
CA LEU A 70 -1.38 2.26 -6.38
C LEU A 70 -1.42 2.76 -4.94
N THR A 71 -1.14 4.04 -4.74
CA THR A 71 -1.21 4.70 -3.42
C THR A 71 -2.41 5.63 -3.37
N CYS A 72 -3.29 5.46 -2.38
CA CYS A 72 -4.47 6.31 -2.24
C CYS A 72 -4.07 7.76 -1.95
N CYS A 73 -4.63 8.72 -2.68
CA CYS A 73 -4.30 10.13 -2.49
C CYS A 73 -4.70 10.68 -1.11
N HIS A 74 -5.73 10.12 -0.47
CA HIS A 74 -6.26 10.56 0.82
C HIS A 74 -5.58 9.86 2.02
N CYS A 75 -5.71 8.53 2.13
CA CYS A 75 -5.23 7.80 3.31
C CYS A 75 -3.78 7.28 3.20
N LYS A 76 -3.15 7.45 2.02
CA LYS A 76 -1.79 7.01 1.65
C LYS A 76 -1.53 5.51 1.77
N ILE A 77 -2.59 4.70 1.91
CA ILE A 77 -2.48 3.24 1.89
C ILE A 77 -2.21 2.78 0.45
N SER A 78 -1.29 1.85 0.29
CA SER A 78 -1.10 1.11 -0.95
C SER A 78 -2.23 0.10 -1.12
N TYR A 79 -2.86 0.07 -2.28
CA TYR A 79 -3.97 -0.84 -2.59
C TYR A 79 -3.82 -1.43 -4.00
N VAL A 80 -4.41 -2.60 -4.24
CA VAL A 80 -4.47 -3.19 -5.57
C VAL A 80 -5.58 -2.52 -6.36
N ASN A 81 -5.28 -2.00 -7.54
CA ASN A 81 -6.24 -1.25 -8.36
C ASN A 81 -7.18 -2.17 -9.15
N HIS A 82 -8.04 -2.90 -8.44
CA HIS A 82 -9.11 -3.71 -9.03
C HIS A 82 -10.22 -2.83 -9.65
N LYS A 83 -11.10 -3.44 -10.45
CA LYS A 83 -12.10 -2.76 -11.27
C LYS A 83 -13.00 -1.76 -10.54
N PHE A 84 -13.36 -2.01 -9.28
CA PHE A 84 -14.14 -1.05 -8.48
C PHE A 84 -13.32 0.20 -8.14
N CYS A 85 -12.06 0.04 -7.72
CA CYS A 85 -11.14 1.16 -7.51
C CYS A 85 -10.83 1.90 -8.82
N ALA A 86 -10.64 1.16 -9.92
CA ALA A 86 -10.43 1.76 -11.24
C ALA A 86 -11.65 2.56 -11.71
N LYS A 87 -12.86 2.07 -11.47
CA LYS A 87 -14.12 2.78 -11.76
C LYS A 87 -14.25 4.03 -10.89
N ALA A 88 -14.00 3.93 -9.59
CA ALA A 88 -14.00 5.08 -8.68
C ALA A 88 -12.98 6.14 -9.13
N SER A 89 -11.78 5.72 -9.54
CA SER A 89 -10.74 6.63 -9.99
C SER A 89 -11.12 7.41 -11.24
N LYS A 90 -11.86 6.78 -12.16
CA LYS A 90 -12.41 7.43 -13.36
C LYS A 90 -13.52 8.44 -13.00
N ILE A 91 -14.43 8.07 -12.09
CA ILE A 91 -15.55 8.93 -11.68
C ILE A 91 -15.05 10.16 -10.93
N TYR A 92 -14.17 9.96 -9.94
CA TYR A 92 -13.70 11.03 -9.05
C TYR A 92 -12.42 11.72 -9.54
N LYS A 93 -11.85 11.27 -10.67
CA LYS A 93 -10.60 11.76 -11.27
C LYS A 93 -9.43 11.80 -10.27
N ARG A 94 -9.35 10.79 -9.39
CA ARG A 94 -8.36 10.68 -8.31
C ARG A 94 -8.03 9.22 -8.04
N GLU A 95 -6.79 8.92 -7.65
CA GLU A 95 -6.39 7.57 -7.25
C GLU A 95 -6.88 7.26 -5.83
N LEU A 96 -7.92 6.44 -5.71
CA LEU A 96 -8.64 6.19 -4.46
C LEU A 96 -8.73 4.70 -4.16
N CYS A 97 -8.41 4.33 -2.91
CA CYS A 97 -8.76 2.99 -2.42
C CYS A 97 -10.27 2.86 -2.20
N LEU A 98 -10.76 1.61 -2.14
CA LEU A 98 -12.20 1.32 -2.02
C LEU A 98 -12.86 1.98 -0.80
N SER A 99 -12.17 1.98 0.35
CA SER A 99 -12.66 2.63 1.58
C SER A 99 -12.82 4.15 1.40
N CYS A 100 -11.83 4.84 0.84
CA CYS A 100 -11.95 6.28 0.58
C CYS A 100 -13.00 6.59 -0.50
N ALA A 101 -13.16 5.72 -1.50
CA ALA A 101 -14.23 5.85 -2.48
C ALA A 101 -15.63 5.70 -1.85
N SER A 102 -15.78 4.76 -0.91
CA SER A 102 -17.02 4.56 -0.15
C SER A 102 -17.35 5.78 0.72
N ASN A 103 -16.36 6.30 1.43
CA ASN A 103 -16.53 7.50 2.24
C ASN A 103 -16.86 8.73 1.37
N TRP A 104 -16.21 8.88 0.22
CA TRP A 104 -16.57 9.94 -0.74
C TRP A 104 -18.02 9.80 -1.19
N ALA A 105 -18.46 8.60 -1.57
CA ALA A 105 -19.84 8.36 -2.01
C ALA A 105 -20.88 8.64 -0.91
N THR A 106 -20.50 8.39 0.35
CA THR A 106 -21.38 8.59 1.51
C THR A 106 -21.46 10.06 1.93
N HIS A 107 -20.31 10.73 2.08
CA HIS A 107 -20.25 12.08 2.65
C HIS A 107 -20.30 13.18 1.59
N ASN A 108 -19.93 12.87 0.34
CA ASN A 108 -19.95 13.79 -0.79
C ASN A 108 -19.24 15.14 -0.52
N CYS A 109 -18.14 15.10 0.23
CA CYS A 109 -17.30 16.25 0.55
C CYS A 109 -15.83 15.83 0.60
N ASP A 110 -14.92 16.80 0.44
CA ASP A 110 -13.49 16.57 0.65
C ASP A 110 -13.22 16.26 2.13
N PRO A 111 -12.33 15.29 2.43
CA PRO A 111 -12.00 14.94 3.80
C PRO A 111 -11.16 16.03 4.47
N LYS A 112 -11.23 16.11 5.79
CA LYS A 112 -10.35 16.97 6.59
C LYS A 112 -9.04 16.24 6.93
N LEU A 113 -8.06 17.02 7.39
CA LEU A 113 -6.84 16.49 7.99
C LEU A 113 -7.15 15.77 9.29
N CYS A 114 -6.67 14.53 9.41
CA CYS A 114 -6.73 13.76 10.65
C CYS A 114 -5.75 14.34 11.67
N ARG A 115 -6.24 14.66 12.88
CA ARG A 115 -5.43 15.21 13.99
C ARG A 115 -4.27 14.32 14.44
N LEU A 116 -4.37 13.01 14.22
CA LEU A 116 -3.37 12.04 14.69
C LEU A 116 -2.31 11.78 13.62
N CYS A 117 -2.73 11.40 12.41
CA CYS A 117 -1.81 10.96 11.36
C CYS A 117 -1.57 11.99 10.24
N ASN A 118 -2.18 13.18 10.31
CA ASN A 118 -2.04 14.27 9.34
C ASN A 118 -2.34 13.86 7.89
N GLN A 119 -3.24 12.90 7.71
CA GLN A 119 -3.73 12.50 6.38
C GLN A 119 -5.08 13.15 6.09
N TRP A 120 -5.29 13.55 4.84
CA TRP A 120 -6.56 14.08 4.33
C TRP A 120 -7.58 12.95 4.18
N SER A 121 -8.02 12.38 5.31
CA SER A 121 -8.90 11.21 5.33
C SER A 121 -9.84 11.18 6.54
N ALA A 122 -10.06 12.31 7.22
CA ALA A 122 -11.11 12.46 8.22
C ALA A 122 -12.43 12.86 7.53
N TRP A 123 -13.30 11.88 7.28
CA TRP A 123 -14.55 12.05 6.53
C TRP A 123 -15.76 12.34 7.42
N ARG A 124 -15.70 11.90 8.68
CA ARG A 124 -16.76 12.09 9.65
C ARG A 124 -16.63 13.46 10.32
N SER A 125 -17.60 13.80 11.16
CA SER A 125 -17.54 15.00 12.02
C SER A 125 -16.41 14.93 13.06
N THR A 126 -15.88 13.73 13.33
CA THR A 126 -14.71 13.55 14.18
C THR A 126 -13.45 14.08 13.50
N SER A 127 -12.50 14.58 14.29
CA SER A 127 -11.21 15.10 13.82
C SER A 127 -10.21 13.98 13.46
N GLU A 128 -10.65 12.73 13.43
CA GLU A 128 -9.86 11.53 13.18
C GLU A 128 -10.33 10.82 11.90
N CYS A 129 -9.39 10.22 11.17
CA CYS A 129 -9.75 9.26 10.13
C CYS A 129 -10.21 7.92 10.74
N ASP A 130 -11.03 7.16 10.00
CA ASP A 130 -11.58 5.87 10.45
C ASP A 130 -10.49 4.93 11.03
N ARG A 131 -9.36 4.81 10.32
CA ARG A 131 -8.20 4.02 10.80
C ARG A 131 -7.70 4.49 12.15
N CYS A 132 -7.54 5.79 12.34
CA CYS A 132 -7.04 6.34 13.60
C CYS A 132 -8.06 6.20 14.73
N HIS A 133 -9.35 6.34 14.41
CA HIS A 133 -10.44 6.16 15.34
C HIS A 133 -10.51 4.72 15.87
N GLU A 134 -10.44 3.72 14.98
CA GLU A 134 -10.41 2.30 15.36
C GLU A 134 -9.19 1.94 16.21
N LEU A 135 -8.01 2.46 15.84
CA LEU A 135 -6.80 2.22 16.61
C LEU A 135 -6.84 2.88 17.99
N LEU A 136 -7.42 4.07 18.10
CA LEU A 136 -7.62 4.77 19.37
C LEU A 136 -8.57 3.97 20.28
N GLN A 137 -9.68 3.47 19.73
CA GLN A 137 -10.61 2.63 20.48
C GLN A 137 -9.96 1.32 20.95
N LYS A 138 -9.09 0.74 20.12
CA LYS A 138 -8.48 -0.58 20.40
C LYS A 138 -7.26 -0.51 21.34
N TYR A 139 -6.41 0.49 21.19
CA TYR A 139 -5.10 0.55 21.86
C TYR A 139 -4.94 1.76 22.80
N GLY A 140 -5.91 2.67 22.82
CA GLY A 140 -5.81 3.90 23.60
C GLY A 140 -4.90 4.95 22.96
N GLU A 141 -4.39 5.85 23.79
CA GLU A 141 -3.69 7.05 23.35
C GLU A 141 -2.38 6.72 22.59
N PRO A 142 -2.13 7.35 21.42
CA PRO A 142 -0.92 7.10 20.66
C PRO A 142 0.28 7.93 21.15
N PHE A 143 1.48 7.45 20.82
CA PHE A 143 2.74 8.18 20.95
C PHE A 143 3.14 8.89 19.66
N LYS A 144 4.19 9.72 19.75
CA LYS A 144 4.88 10.29 18.58
C LYS A 144 5.57 9.18 17.78
N CYS A 145 5.36 9.21 16.47
CA CYS A 145 6.02 8.33 15.52
C CYS A 145 7.50 8.74 15.35
N GLU A 146 8.44 7.83 15.52
CA GLU A 146 9.87 8.12 15.39
C GLU A 146 10.29 8.45 13.94
N SER A 147 9.52 8.02 12.95
CA SER A 147 9.84 8.26 11.53
C SER A 147 9.22 9.56 10.98
N CYS A 148 8.01 9.93 11.38
CA CYS A 148 7.30 11.07 10.81
C CYS A 148 6.82 12.11 11.83
N ASN A 149 7.13 11.89 13.12
CA ASN A 149 6.81 12.76 14.25
C ASN A 149 5.31 13.03 14.51
N ASN A 150 4.41 12.37 13.77
CA ASN A 150 2.96 12.45 14.01
C ASN A 150 2.56 11.68 15.28
N ASN A 151 1.54 12.17 16.01
CA ASN A 151 0.94 11.51 17.18
C ASN A 151 0.02 10.34 16.78
N ALA A 152 0.60 9.31 16.15
CA ALA A 152 -0.16 8.18 15.60
C ALA A 152 0.57 6.83 15.74
N ALA A 153 1.56 6.73 16.63
CA ALA A 153 2.22 5.47 16.96
C ALA A 153 1.49 4.79 18.12
N PHE A 154 0.56 3.89 17.79
CA PHE A 154 -0.21 3.12 18.77
C PHE A 154 0.59 1.91 19.26
N ASP A 155 0.53 1.63 20.56
CA ASP A 155 1.18 0.43 21.12
C ASP A 155 0.37 -0.83 20.78
N ARG A 156 0.97 -1.69 19.96
CA ARG A 156 0.37 -2.97 19.52
C ARG A 156 1.01 -4.16 20.23
N GLY A 157 1.71 -3.92 21.34
CA GLY A 157 2.47 -4.92 22.08
C GLY A 157 3.88 -5.12 21.57
N GLU A 158 4.67 -5.84 22.35
CA GLU A 158 6.10 -6.06 22.12
C GLU A 158 6.41 -6.79 20.80
N SER A 159 5.66 -7.85 20.48
CA SER A 159 5.84 -8.61 19.25
C SER A 159 5.60 -7.79 17.98
N ALA A 160 4.84 -6.68 18.07
CA ALA A 160 4.68 -5.75 16.96
C ALA A 160 5.88 -4.80 16.83
N ARG A 161 6.50 -4.41 17.95
CA ARG A 161 7.68 -3.54 18.03
C ARG A 161 8.95 -4.25 17.58
N GLN A 162 9.17 -5.50 17.99
CA GLN A 162 10.32 -6.31 17.56
C GLN A 162 10.39 -6.45 16.03
N ARG A 163 9.24 -6.54 15.33
CA ARG A 163 9.16 -6.61 13.86
C ARG A 163 9.59 -5.32 13.14
N VAL A 164 9.79 -4.23 13.88
CA VAL A 164 10.23 -2.92 13.37
C VAL A 164 11.43 -2.38 14.15
N ASN A 165 12.31 -3.28 14.62
CA ASN A 165 13.51 -2.94 15.41
C ASN A 165 13.19 -2.07 16.63
N ASP A 166 12.11 -2.40 17.33
CA ASP A 166 11.61 -1.72 18.52
C ASP A 166 11.22 -0.24 18.35
N LEU A 167 11.19 0.26 17.11
CA LEU A 167 10.77 1.61 16.79
C LEU A 167 9.26 1.81 16.98
N ARG A 168 8.88 2.95 17.57
CA ARG A 168 7.48 3.39 17.66
C ARG A 168 7.04 4.05 16.37
N LEU A 169 6.47 3.25 15.47
CA LEU A 169 6.02 3.70 14.16
C LEU A 169 4.49 3.80 14.07
N CYS A 170 3.99 4.85 13.42
CA CYS A 170 2.59 4.92 13.02
C CYS A 170 2.25 3.83 12.00
N PHE A 171 0.96 3.62 11.71
CA PHE A 171 0.52 2.60 10.77
C PHE A 171 1.21 2.72 9.39
N LEU A 172 1.25 3.93 8.81
CA LEU A 172 1.85 4.15 7.49
C LEU A 172 3.37 3.92 7.50
N CYS A 173 4.07 4.42 8.53
CA CYS A 173 5.50 4.19 8.68
C CYS A 173 5.81 2.70 8.92
N THR A 174 4.97 1.98 9.66
CA THR A 174 5.09 0.51 9.80
C THR A 174 4.98 -0.18 8.43
N CYS A 175 3.98 0.18 7.62
CA CYS A 175 3.80 -0.40 6.29
C CYS A 175 5.01 -0.14 5.40
N ASN A 176 5.53 1.10 5.41
CA ASN A 176 6.71 1.48 4.64
C ASN A 176 7.97 0.76 5.13
N TYR A 177 8.16 0.64 6.44
CA TYR A 177 9.28 -0.09 7.04
C TYR A 177 9.29 -1.54 6.56
N LYS A 178 8.17 -2.26 6.72
CA LYS A 178 8.04 -3.67 6.29
C LYS A 178 8.26 -3.84 4.79
N LYS A 179 7.76 -2.89 3.98
CA LYS A 179 7.95 -2.88 2.53
C LYS A 179 9.43 -2.72 2.17
N ASN A 180 10.13 -1.76 2.77
CA ASN A 180 11.54 -1.50 2.51
C ASN A 180 12.42 -2.66 2.99
N ASP A 181 12.15 -3.18 4.18
CA ASP A 181 12.82 -4.34 4.77
C ASP A 181 12.70 -5.59 3.88
N TYR A 182 11.53 -5.84 3.30
CA TYR A 182 11.35 -6.89 2.28
C TYR A 182 12.23 -6.68 1.04
N TYR A 183 12.22 -5.48 0.45
CA TYR A 183 13.03 -5.20 -0.75
C TYR A 183 14.53 -5.25 -0.47
N ASN A 184 14.98 -4.77 0.68
CA ASN A 184 16.38 -4.83 1.08
C ASN A 184 16.86 -6.28 1.24
N ARG A 185 16.05 -7.15 1.87
CA ARG A 185 16.36 -8.59 1.95
C ARG A 185 16.42 -9.24 0.58
N LYS A 186 15.48 -8.92 -0.31
CA LYS A 186 15.48 -9.45 -1.68
C LYS A 186 16.70 -9.01 -2.49
N LEU A 187 17.10 -7.73 -2.36
CA LEU A 187 18.29 -7.20 -3.01
C LEU A 187 19.56 -7.90 -2.51
N LEU A 188 19.68 -8.11 -1.19
CA LEU A 188 20.81 -8.82 -0.60
C LEU A 188 20.90 -10.28 -1.08
N MET A 189 19.76 -10.96 -1.24
CA MET A 189 19.71 -12.32 -1.80
C MET A 189 20.15 -12.37 -3.28
N GLN A 190 19.82 -11.35 -4.07
CA GLN A 190 20.24 -11.27 -5.47
C GLN A 190 21.74 -11.00 -5.59
N MET A 191 22.29 -10.07 -4.78
CA MET A 191 23.73 -9.77 -4.76
C MET A 191 24.59 -10.95 -4.29
N GLY A 192 24.04 -11.82 -3.44
CA GLY A 192 24.72 -13.04 -2.97
C GLY A 192 24.78 -14.18 -4.00
N GLN A 193 24.04 -14.10 -5.11
CA GLN A 193 24.03 -15.14 -6.16
C GLN A 193 25.16 -14.95 -7.19
N ASP A 194 25.70 -13.75 -7.34
CA ASP A 194 26.80 -13.48 -8.30
C ASP A 194 28.20 -13.85 -7.76
N ALA A 195 28.33 -14.17 -6.47
CA ALA A 195 29.60 -14.51 -5.83
C ALA A 195 29.85 -16.03 -5.68
N GLY A 196 28.98 -16.89 -6.26
CA GLY A 196 28.88 -18.30 -5.87
C GLY A 196 28.91 -19.35 -7.00
N SER A 197 29.68 -19.16 -8.08
CA SER A 197 29.98 -20.26 -9.03
C SER A 197 31.15 -21.11 -8.55
N ASN A 198 30.87 -21.96 -7.55
CA ASN A 198 31.49 -23.27 -7.26
C ASN A 198 31.37 -23.50 -5.75
N LYS A 199 30.49 -24.42 -5.32
CA LYS A 199 30.81 -25.62 -4.51
C LYS A 199 29.56 -26.52 -4.46
N LYS A 200 29.72 -27.78 -4.89
CA LYS A 200 28.78 -28.88 -4.65
C LYS A 200 28.89 -29.36 -3.19
N ALA A 201 27.80 -29.99 -2.71
CA ALA A 201 27.62 -30.74 -1.46
C ALA A 201 27.34 -29.85 -0.21
N HIS A 202 26.47 -30.20 0.74
CA HIS A 202 25.82 -31.47 1.11
C HIS A 202 24.51 -31.13 1.85
N ARG A 203 23.48 -31.97 1.71
CA ARG A 203 22.18 -31.84 2.40
C ARG A 203 22.30 -32.37 3.84
N PRO A 204 21.73 -31.69 4.84
CA PRO A 204 21.21 -32.39 6.01
C PRO A 204 19.70 -32.17 6.19
N GLU A 205 19.12 -33.10 6.92
CA GLU A 205 17.69 -33.38 7.06
C GLU A 205 16.94 -32.41 7.98
N LYS A 206 15.61 -32.40 7.82
CA LYS A 206 14.64 -31.63 8.60
C LYS A 206 14.51 -32.16 10.03
N PRO A 207 14.17 -31.29 11.00
CA PRO A 207 13.29 -31.66 12.09
C PRO A 207 11.92 -30.98 11.93
N HIS A 208 10.87 -31.75 12.22
CA HIS A 208 9.49 -31.33 12.44
C HIS A 208 9.38 -30.44 13.68
N CYS A 209 8.59 -29.35 13.64
CA CYS A 209 7.74 -28.98 14.77
C CYS A 209 6.54 -28.08 14.38
N VAL A 210 5.37 -28.58 14.82
CA VAL A 210 4.10 -27.97 15.28
C VAL A 210 3.54 -26.67 14.67
N SER A 211 2.29 -26.80 14.23
CA SER A 211 1.31 -25.76 13.91
C SER A 211 0.93 -24.89 15.11
N SER A 212 0.92 -23.57 14.94
CA SER A 212 -0.02 -22.64 15.59
C SER A 212 -0.02 -21.26 14.90
N ALA A 213 -1.23 -20.85 14.48
CA ALA A 213 -1.80 -19.52 14.33
C ALA A 213 -0.96 -18.28 13.88
N GLN A 214 -1.56 -17.59 12.89
CA GLN A 214 -1.50 -16.15 12.58
C GLN A 214 -0.23 -15.58 11.93
N GLU A 215 -0.29 -15.40 10.60
CA GLU A 215 0.65 -14.56 9.87
C GLU A 215 -0.04 -13.52 8.96
N ASP A 216 -0.01 -12.26 9.41
CA ASP A 216 -0.11 -11.06 8.57
C ASP A 216 1.26 -10.81 7.91
N SER A 217 1.42 -11.33 6.70
CA SER A 217 2.62 -11.17 5.87
C SER A 217 2.28 -10.40 4.60
N PRO A 218 2.86 -9.19 4.34
CA PRO A 218 2.62 -8.49 3.09
C PRO A 218 3.54 -9.05 2.00
N THR A 219 3.15 -10.17 1.40
CA THR A 219 3.77 -10.65 0.16
C THR A 219 3.02 -10.04 -1.02
N ASN A 220 3.70 -9.22 -1.81
CA ASN A 220 3.31 -8.95 -3.18
C ASN A 220 4.28 -9.61 -4.17
N PRO A 221 3.78 -10.00 -5.35
CA PRO A 221 4.44 -10.95 -6.23
C PRO A 221 5.42 -10.30 -7.20
N ASP A 222 6.35 -11.14 -7.64
CA ASP A 222 7.42 -10.88 -8.59
C ASP A 222 6.96 -10.44 -9.98
N VAL A 223 7.79 -9.57 -10.56
CA VAL A 223 7.67 -9.02 -11.92
C VAL A 223 7.88 -10.15 -12.93
N ALA A 224 6.87 -10.42 -13.75
CA ALA A 224 6.98 -11.34 -14.88
C ALA A 224 7.80 -10.71 -16.00
N LYS A 225 8.91 -11.38 -16.29
CA LYS A 225 9.85 -11.20 -17.40
C LYS A 225 9.15 -11.55 -18.72
N MET A 226 9.00 -10.59 -19.62
CA MET A 226 8.69 -10.85 -21.04
C MET A 226 10.00 -10.82 -21.82
N ARG A 227 10.25 -11.89 -22.58
CA ARG A 227 11.33 -12.01 -23.58
C ARG A 227 10.72 -11.83 -24.98
N GLY A 228 11.48 -11.17 -25.85
CA GLY A 228 11.30 -11.07 -27.31
C GLY A 228 10.82 -9.67 -27.74
N ASP A 229 11.38 -9.00 -28.74
CA ASP A 229 12.52 -9.26 -29.63
C ASP A 229 12.88 -7.90 -30.30
N GLY A 230 14.16 -7.67 -30.60
CA GLY A 230 14.61 -6.66 -31.57
C GLY A 230 14.72 -5.17 -31.15
N THR A 231 15.83 -4.76 -30.52
CA THR A 231 16.67 -3.55 -30.84
C THR A 231 17.74 -3.33 -29.75
N GLU A 232 18.75 -4.22 -29.66
CA GLU A 232 19.62 -4.31 -28.48
C GLU A 232 20.93 -3.49 -28.49
N ALA A 233 21.22 -2.66 -29.49
CA ALA A 233 22.53 -1.98 -29.55
C ALA A 233 22.61 -0.60 -28.84
N SER A 234 21.49 0.11 -28.66
CA SER A 234 21.53 1.55 -28.28
C SER A 234 21.11 1.88 -26.85
N ALA A 235 20.38 0.99 -26.16
CA ALA A 235 19.92 1.23 -24.79
C ALA A 235 20.96 0.82 -23.72
N ASP A 236 21.78 -0.19 -24.03
CA ASP A 236 22.79 -0.73 -23.12
C ASP A 236 23.92 0.29 -22.84
N THR A 237 24.28 1.09 -23.83
CA THR A 237 25.26 2.18 -23.69
C THR A 237 24.75 3.35 -22.85
N ALA A 238 23.44 3.62 -22.82
CA ALA A 238 22.86 4.68 -21.99
C ALA A 238 22.85 4.26 -20.51
N ALA A 239 22.44 3.03 -20.21
CA ALA A 239 22.46 2.48 -18.86
C ALA A 239 23.89 2.37 -18.30
N GLN A 240 24.86 1.99 -19.14
CA GLN A 240 26.27 1.92 -18.74
C GLN A 240 26.88 3.30 -18.42
N ARG A 241 26.48 4.35 -19.14
CA ARG A 241 26.89 5.75 -18.84
C ARG A 241 26.29 6.22 -17.52
N GLU A 242 25.00 5.97 -17.29
CA GLU A 242 24.34 6.34 -16.04
C GLU A 242 24.99 5.63 -14.82
N VAL A 243 25.36 4.36 -14.96
CA VAL A 243 26.10 3.63 -13.94
C VAL A 243 27.50 4.22 -13.69
N ALA A 244 28.19 4.70 -14.74
CA ALA A 244 29.48 5.36 -14.59
C ALA A 244 29.36 6.71 -13.87
N ASP A 245 28.36 7.52 -14.22
CA ASP A 245 28.09 8.81 -13.59
C ASP A 245 27.71 8.64 -12.11
N LEU A 246 26.89 7.63 -11.80
CA LEU A 246 26.54 7.29 -10.42
C LEU A 246 27.77 6.84 -9.60
N LYS A 247 28.68 6.05 -10.20
CA LYS A 247 29.93 5.63 -9.53
C LYS A 247 30.82 6.83 -9.21
N GLU A 248 30.95 7.78 -10.13
CA GLU A 248 31.73 9.00 -9.90
C GLU A 248 31.07 9.91 -8.84
N CYS A 249 29.74 10.02 -8.85
CA CYS A 249 28.99 10.73 -7.81
C CYS A 249 29.23 10.11 -6.42
N ILE A 250 29.19 8.78 -6.31
CA ILE A 250 29.49 8.05 -5.06
C ILE A 250 30.92 8.32 -4.59
N LYS A 251 31.90 8.32 -5.51
CA LYS A 251 33.29 8.62 -5.18
C LYS A 251 33.45 10.04 -4.64
N ASN A 252 32.78 11.02 -5.25
CA ASN A 252 32.80 12.41 -4.80
C ASN A 252 32.11 12.61 -3.46
N LEU A 253 30.99 11.93 -3.21
CA LEU A 253 30.32 11.94 -1.91
C LEU A 253 31.17 11.31 -0.81
N LYS A 254 31.86 10.21 -1.09
CA LYS A 254 32.80 9.58 -0.13
C LYS A 254 33.94 10.52 0.26
N ARG A 255 34.48 11.26 -0.70
CA ARG A 255 35.53 12.27 -0.45
C ARG A 255 35.04 13.39 0.45
N LYS A 256 33.88 14.00 0.11
CA LYS A 256 33.26 15.05 0.92
C LYS A 256 32.93 14.58 2.33
N TYR A 257 32.48 13.33 2.47
CA TYR A 257 32.20 12.75 3.79
C TYR A 257 33.48 12.62 4.62
N ALA A 258 34.60 12.21 4.02
CA ALA A 258 35.89 12.14 4.72
C ALA A 258 36.39 13.53 5.14
N GLU A 259 36.29 14.54 4.27
CA GLU A 259 36.64 15.94 4.58
C GLU A 259 35.83 16.48 5.76
N LEU A 260 34.51 16.27 5.75
CA LEU A 260 33.63 16.67 6.85
C LEU A 260 33.93 15.92 8.15
N GLN A 261 34.32 14.64 8.07
CA GLN A 261 34.75 13.88 9.26
C GLN A 261 36.03 14.46 9.86
N GLU A 262 37.02 14.80 9.04
CA GLU A 262 38.25 15.46 9.51
C GLU A 262 37.96 16.83 10.13
N GLU A 263 37.10 17.63 9.50
CA GLU A 263 36.68 18.93 10.03
C GLU A 263 35.96 18.78 11.37
N ASN A 264 35.07 17.78 11.50
CA ASN A 264 34.37 17.50 12.75
C ASN A 264 35.34 17.10 13.86
N ILE A 265 36.37 16.31 13.55
CA ILE A 265 37.44 15.96 14.49
C ILE A 265 38.24 17.20 14.92
N ARG A 266 38.60 18.08 13.98
CA ARG A 266 39.31 19.34 14.26
C ARG A 266 38.48 20.25 15.17
N LEU A 267 37.20 20.44 14.86
CA LEU A 267 36.29 21.25 15.66
C LEU A 267 36.12 20.68 17.07
N LYS A 268 35.96 19.36 17.21
CA LYS A 268 35.90 18.69 18.51
C LYS A 268 37.19 18.85 19.33
N LYS A 269 38.35 18.91 18.68
CA LYS A 269 39.62 19.18 19.37
C LYS A 269 39.68 20.61 19.90
N ARG A 270 39.31 21.60 19.08
CA ARG A 270 39.23 23.02 19.50
C ARG A 270 38.27 23.24 20.67
N LEU A 271 37.14 22.54 20.67
CA LEU A 271 36.14 22.59 21.75
C LEU A 271 36.61 21.96 23.07
N ARG A 272 37.62 21.08 23.04
CA ARG A 272 38.21 20.49 24.25
C ARG A 272 39.36 21.32 24.83
N GLU A 273 39.89 22.25 24.05
CA GLU A 273 41.00 23.13 24.43
C GLU A 273 40.50 24.51 24.92
N GLN A 274 39.19 24.72 24.95
CA GLN A 274 38.49 25.85 25.58
C GLN A 274 37.87 25.41 26.90
#